data_AF-A0A1G0CMG9-F1
#
_entry.id   AF-A0A1G0CMG9-F1
#
_cell.length_a   1.000
_cell.length_b   1.000
_cell.length_c   1.000
_cell.angle_alpha   90.00
_cell.angle_beta   90.00
_cell.angle_gamma   90.00
#
_symmetry.space_group_name_H-M   'P 1'
#
loop_
_entity.id
_entity.type
_entity.pdbx_description
1 polymer ?
#
loop_
_entity_poly.entity_id
_entity_poly.type
_entity_poly.pdbx_seq_one_letter_code
_entity_poly.pdbx_strand_id
1 'polypeptide(L)'
;MKKEEIQHYINNFRRQISIYLKPDLNLRAVIYPSKEGAIIEFEFKKNQPTKDEFKKEEDTISDQLAKIQQNAFGGNLKGFQFTGTNIVLEPTKILIIKNNDKNEWTSSKAEDDVKKLLNPQDK
;
A
#
# COMPACT_ATOMS: atom_id res chain seq x y z
N MET A 1 8.06 13.09 2.25
CA MET A 1 8.46 11.70 2.64
C MET A 1 9.51 11.23 1.67
N LYS A 2 10.48 10.40 2.10
CA LYS A 2 11.59 9.99 1.22
C LYS A 2 11.28 8.69 0.50
N LYS A 3 11.74 8.56 -0.75
CA LYS A 3 11.56 7.35 -1.57
C LYS A 3 12.11 6.11 -0.87
N GLU A 4 13.23 6.27 -0.15
CA GLU A 4 13.91 5.22 0.59
C GLU A 4 13.06 4.67 1.75
N GLU A 5 12.30 5.54 2.44
CA GLU A 5 11.40 5.14 3.54
C GLU A 5 10.27 4.25 3.00
N ILE A 6 9.65 4.67 1.88
CA ILE A 6 8.60 3.91 1.20
C ILE A 6 9.14 2.56 0.72
N GLN A 7 10.31 2.55 0.09
CA GLN A 7 10.93 1.32 -0.40
C GLN A 7 11.28 0.37 0.75
N HIS A 8 11.77 0.90 1.87
CA HIS A 8 12.07 0.11 3.06
C HIS A 8 10.81 -0.54 3.62
N TYR A 9 9.72 0.21 3.75
CA TYR A 9 8.43 -0.32 4.15
C TYR A 9 7.97 -1.45 3.19
N ILE A 10 8.00 -1.21 1.88
CA ILE A 10 7.59 -2.17 0.84
C ILE A 10 8.36 -3.49 0.95
N ASN A 11 9.68 -3.41 1.12
CA ASN A 11 10.53 -4.60 1.21
C ASN A 11 10.22 -5.43 2.47
N ASN A 12 9.98 -4.76 3.60
CA ASN A 12 9.58 -5.43 4.84
C ASN A 12 8.19 -6.05 4.72
N PHE A 13 7.21 -5.31 4.18
CA PHE A 13 5.86 -5.82 3.95
C PHE A 13 5.88 -7.08 3.08
N ARG A 14 6.60 -7.04 1.96
CA ARG A 14 6.79 -8.19 1.06
C ARG A 14 7.39 -9.40 1.76
N ARG A 15 8.44 -9.20 2.57
CA ARG A 15 9.08 -10.27 3.32
C ARG A 15 8.12 -10.94 4.31
N GLN A 16 7.29 -10.14 4.98
CA GLN A 16 6.34 -10.66 5.96
C GLN A 16 5.17 -11.39 5.29
N ILE A 17 4.58 -10.81 4.23
CA ILE A 17 3.44 -11.41 3.56
C ILE A 17 3.81 -12.63 2.72
N SER A 18 5.04 -12.71 2.19
CA SER A 18 5.48 -13.82 1.32
C SER A 18 5.37 -15.20 1.99
N ILE A 19 5.42 -15.25 3.32
CA ILE A 19 5.25 -16.48 4.12
C ILE A 19 3.86 -17.09 3.89
N TYR A 20 2.86 -16.25 3.59
CA TYR A 20 1.46 -16.62 3.42
C TYR A 20 1.05 -16.73 1.94
N LEU A 21 1.92 -16.34 1.01
CA LEU A 21 1.64 -16.42 -0.42
C LEU A 21 2.03 -17.78 -0.99
N LYS A 22 1.36 -18.18 -2.08
CA LYS A 22 1.80 -19.36 -2.84
C LYS A 22 3.21 -19.12 -3.40
N PRO A 23 4.06 -20.16 -3.51
CA PRO A 23 5.45 -20.01 -3.97
C PRO A 23 5.61 -19.38 -5.35
N ASP A 24 4.62 -19.55 -6.23
CA ASP A 24 4.62 -18.99 -7.59
C ASP A 24 4.12 -17.53 -7.66
N LEU A 25 3.67 -16.98 -6.53
CA LEU A 25 3.07 -15.66 -6.45
C LEU A 25 4.05 -14.63 -5.87
N ASN A 26 4.20 -13.53 -6.59
CA ASN A 26 4.98 -12.37 -6.18
C ASN A 26 4.09 -11.13 -6.13
N LEU A 27 4.55 -10.11 -5.41
CA LEU A 27 3.87 -8.81 -5.34
C LEU A 27 4.64 -7.78 -6.14
N ARG A 28 3.99 -7.17 -7.13
CA ARG A 28 4.48 -5.94 -7.79
C ARG A 28 3.95 -4.73 -7.03
N ALA A 29 4.82 -3.79 -6.66
CA ALA A 29 4.41 -2.55 -6.02
C ALA A 29 4.35 -1.42 -7.04
N VAL A 30 3.21 -0.74 -7.10
CA VAL A 30 3.06 0.54 -7.78
C VAL A 30 2.79 1.60 -6.71
N ILE A 31 3.66 2.60 -6.64
CA ILE A 31 3.66 3.62 -5.61
C ILE A 31 3.10 4.90 -6.19
N TYR A 32 2.09 5.44 -5.53
CA TYR A 32 1.44 6.70 -5.85
C TYR A 32 1.72 7.71 -4.72
N PRO A 33 2.83 8.44 -4.79
CA PRO A 33 3.23 9.36 -3.72
C PRO A 33 2.39 10.64 -3.72
N SER A 34 2.22 11.25 -2.55
CA SER A 34 1.61 12.55 -2.38
C SER A 34 2.31 13.35 -1.28
N LYS A 35 2.07 14.65 -1.19
CA LYS A 35 2.62 15.47 -0.09
C LYS A 35 2.10 15.01 1.28
N GLU A 36 0.89 14.46 1.31
CA GLU A 36 0.19 14.00 2.53
C GLU A 36 0.51 12.55 2.92
N GLY A 37 1.20 11.79 2.08
CA GLY A 37 1.39 10.36 2.27
C GLY A 37 1.60 9.60 0.96
N ALA A 38 1.21 8.33 0.89
CA ALA A 38 1.24 7.59 -0.37
C ALA A 38 0.26 6.42 -0.37
N ILE A 39 -0.12 6.01 -1.58
CA ILE A 39 -0.84 4.75 -1.83
C ILE A 39 0.16 3.76 -2.44
N ILE A 40 0.19 2.56 -1.90
CA ILE A 40 0.95 1.43 -2.44
C ILE A 40 -0.05 0.41 -2.94
N GLU A 41 -0.05 0.17 -4.24
CA GLU A 41 -0.79 -0.92 -4.87
C GLU A 41 0.12 -2.12 -5.02
N PHE A 42 -0.17 -3.18 -4.29
CA PHE A 42 0.46 -4.48 -4.46
C PHE A 42 -0.38 -5.37 -5.37
N GLU A 43 0.08 -5.58 -6.60
CA GLU A 43 -0.55 -6.51 -7.54
C GLU A 43 0.02 -7.92 -7.36
N PHE A 44 -0.85 -8.92 -7.29
CA PHE A 44 -0.42 -10.32 -7.31
C PHE A 44 -0.01 -10.73 -8.74
N LYS A 45 1.23 -11.18 -8.92
CA LYS A 45 1.78 -11.63 -10.22
C LYS A 45 2.42 -13.01 -10.10
N LYS A 46 2.22 -13.86 -11.11
CA LYS A 46 2.85 -15.18 -11.17
C LYS A 46 4.23 -15.12 -11.83
N ASN A 47 5.22 -15.78 -11.23
CA ASN A 47 6.53 -16.13 -11.83
C ASN A 47 7.24 -15.01 -12.63
N GLN A 48 7.12 -13.75 -12.22
CA GLN A 48 7.79 -12.64 -12.87
C GLN A 48 8.57 -11.79 -11.87
N PRO A 49 9.85 -11.48 -12.16
CA PRO A 49 10.55 -10.43 -11.43
C PRO A 49 9.82 -9.12 -11.71
N THR A 50 9.26 -8.53 -10.65
CA THR A 50 8.49 -7.31 -10.75
C THR A 50 9.31 -6.17 -10.18
N LYS A 51 9.57 -5.16 -11.02
CA LYS A 51 10.19 -3.91 -10.55
C LYS A 51 9.12 -3.01 -9.96
N ASP A 52 9.51 -2.31 -8.91
CA ASP A 52 8.68 -1.30 -8.28
C ASP A 52 8.59 -0.08 -9.17
N GLU A 53 7.39 0.45 -9.28
CA GLU A 53 7.11 1.61 -10.10
C GLU A 53 6.68 2.78 -9.22
N PHE A 54 7.42 3.88 -9.27
CA PHE A 54 7.03 5.12 -8.63
C PHE A 54 6.37 6.04 -9.65
N LYS A 55 5.11 6.37 -9.40
CA LYS A 55 4.35 7.34 -10.20
C LYS A 55 4.72 8.77 -9.79
N LYS A 56 4.20 9.73 -10.56
CA LYS A 56 4.35 11.16 -10.28
C LYS A 56 3.69 11.49 -8.93
N GLU A 57 4.35 12.35 -8.15
CA GLU A 57 3.81 12.89 -6.90
C GLU A 57 2.67 13.89 -7.18
N GLU A 58 1.64 13.84 -6.34
CA GLU A 58 0.48 14.74 -6.37
C GLU A 58 0.30 15.43 -5.02
N ASP A 59 -0.64 16.38 -4.92
CA ASP A 59 -0.84 17.14 -3.69
C ASP A 59 -1.48 16.29 -2.58
N THR A 60 -2.55 15.56 -2.88
CA THR A 60 -3.32 14.80 -1.87
C THR A 60 -3.35 13.30 -2.16
N ILE A 61 -3.64 12.51 -1.13
CA ILE A 61 -3.90 11.06 -1.28
C ILE A 61 -5.15 10.83 -2.12
N SER A 62 -6.18 11.66 -1.94
CA SER A 62 -7.45 11.56 -2.67
C SER A 62 -7.29 11.77 -4.18
N ASP A 63 -6.40 12.68 -4.59
CA ASP A 63 -6.08 12.90 -6.02
C ASP A 63 -5.38 11.69 -6.66
N GLN A 64 -4.56 10.97 -5.89
CA GLN A 64 -3.98 9.70 -6.33
C GLN A 64 -5.03 8.60 -6.38
N LEU A 65 -5.84 8.46 -5.33
CA LEU A 65 -6.85 7.42 -5.22
C LEU A 65 -7.88 7.50 -6.35
N ALA A 66 -8.25 8.71 -6.78
CA ALA A 66 -9.16 8.94 -7.90
C ALA A 66 -8.63 8.42 -9.25
N LYS A 67 -7.32 8.22 -9.39
CA LYS A 67 -6.67 7.70 -10.61
C LYS A 67 -6.46 6.19 -10.56
N ILE A 68 -6.63 5.57 -9.40
CA ILE A 68 -6.46 4.13 -9.20
C ILE A 68 -7.81 3.46 -9.43
N GLN A 69 -7.85 2.44 -10.28
CA GLN A 69 -9.06 1.63 -10.44
C GLN A 69 -9.25 0.79 -9.18
N GLN A 70 -10.16 1.18 -8.30
CA GLN A 70 -10.47 0.49 -7.06
C GLN A 70 -11.98 0.51 -6.81
N ASN A 71 -12.47 -0.44 -6.00
CA ASN A 71 -13.91 -0.66 -5.78
C ASN A 71 -14.35 -0.32 -4.34
N ALA A 72 -13.43 0.01 -3.44
CA ALA A 72 -13.70 0.23 -2.03
C ALA A 72 -14.23 1.64 -1.70
N PHE A 73 -13.81 2.65 -2.45
CA PHE A 73 -14.18 4.05 -2.25
C PHE A 73 -14.96 4.57 -3.46
N GLY A 74 -16.21 4.95 -3.25
CA GLY A 74 -17.07 5.54 -4.29
C GLY A 74 -17.43 7.00 -4.00
N GLY A 75 -17.99 7.69 -5.00
CA GLY A 75 -18.47 9.05 -4.84
C GLY A 75 -17.37 10.12 -4.85
N ASN A 76 -17.63 11.26 -4.21
CA ASN A 76 -16.70 12.38 -4.18
C ASN A 76 -15.65 12.22 -3.09
N LEU A 77 -14.40 11.93 -3.47
CA LEU A 77 -13.28 11.71 -2.56
C LEU A 77 -12.67 13.02 -2.01
N LYS A 78 -13.11 14.20 -2.47
CA LYS A 78 -12.52 15.52 -2.14
C LYS A 78 -12.61 15.95 -0.67
N GLY A 79 -13.18 15.14 0.21
CA GLY A 79 -13.23 15.40 1.67
C GLY A 79 -12.63 14.29 2.53
N PHE A 80 -12.07 13.23 1.92
CA PHE A 80 -11.49 12.13 2.68
C PHE A 80 -10.15 12.54 3.27
N GLN A 81 -10.00 12.37 4.58
CA GLN A 81 -8.72 12.44 5.27
C GLN A 81 -8.30 11.03 5.66
N PHE A 82 -7.18 10.57 5.12
CA PHE A 82 -6.60 9.29 5.47
C PHE A 82 -5.60 9.48 6.61
N THR A 83 -5.84 8.82 7.74
CA THR A 83 -4.94 8.84 8.90
C THR A 83 -4.39 7.46 9.18
N GLY A 84 -3.14 7.37 9.63
CA GLY A 84 -2.49 6.10 9.93
C GLY A 84 -2.35 5.23 8.68
N THR A 85 -2.76 3.96 8.80
CA THR A 85 -2.74 2.99 7.71
C THR A 85 -4.14 2.46 7.44
N ASN A 86 -4.59 2.61 6.21
CA ASN A 86 -5.83 2.04 5.70
C ASN A 86 -5.47 0.96 4.68
N ILE A 87 -6.01 -0.25 4.88
CA ILE A 87 -5.69 -1.42 4.05
C ILE A 87 -6.97 -1.85 3.35
N VAL A 88 -6.92 -1.98 2.03
CA VAL A 88 -8.00 -2.53 1.22
C VAL A 88 -7.47 -3.76 0.51
N LEU A 89 -8.12 -4.90 0.74
CA LEU A 89 -7.87 -6.13 -0.01
C LEU A 89 -8.92 -6.27 -1.11
N GLU A 90 -8.45 -6.35 -2.35
CA GLU A 90 -9.26 -6.66 -3.52
C GLU A 90 -8.84 -8.02 -4.11
N PRO A 91 -9.66 -8.65 -4.97
CA PRO A 91 -9.34 -9.97 -5.52
C PRO A 91 -7.98 -10.08 -6.23
N THR A 92 -7.48 -8.99 -6.81
CA THR A 92 -6.25 -8.98 -7.61
C THR A 92 -5.13 -8.12 -7.01
N LYS A 93 -5.40 -7.40 -5.91
CA LYS A 93 -4.45 -6.45 -5.34
C LYS A 93 -4.73 -6.09 -3.90
N ILE A 94 -3.72 -5.53 -3.24
CA ILE A 94 -3.84 -4.88 -1.94
C ILE A 94 -3.53 -3.40 -2.13
N LEU A 95 -4.36 -2.51 -1.60
CA LEU A 95 -4.06 -1.09 -1.50
C LEU A 95 -3.69 -0.78 -0.05
N ILE A 96 -2.50 -0.24 0.15
CA ILE A 96 -2.05 0.32 1.42
C ILE A 96 -2.04 1.83 1.28
N ILE A 97 -2.92 2.51 2.01
CA ILE A 97 -3.04 3.96 2.01
C ILE A 97 -2.51 4.48 3.35
N LYS A 98 -1.45 5.29 3.29
CA LYS A 98 -0.78 5.81 4.47
C LYS A 98 -0.60 7.32 4.37
N ASN A 99 -0.73 8.00 5.50
CA ASN A 99 -0.34 9.40 5.63
C ASN A 99 1.19 9.55 5.77
N ASN A 100 1.67 10.79 5.91
CA ASN A 100 3.10 11.11 6.01
C ASN A 100 3.69 10.94 7.42
N ASP A 101 2.95 10.36 8.37
CA ASP A 101 3.46 10.10 9.71
C ASP A 101 4.56 9.04 9.63
N LYS A 102 5.79 9.40 9.99
CA LYS A 102 6.97 8.53 9.93
C LYS A 102 6.80 7.23 10.71
N ASN A 103 5.98 7.22 11.77
CA ASN A 103 5.71 6.02 12.56
C ASN A 103 4.98 4.96 11.73
N GLU A 104 4.23 5.38 10.70
CA GLU A 104 3.50 4.49 9.81
C GLU A 104 4.41 3.82 8.76
N TRP A 105 5.67 4.24 8.62
CA TRP A 105 6.60 3.76 7.57
C TRP A 105 7.71 2.86 8.11
N THR A 106 7.60 2.42 9.36
CA THR A 106 8.60 1.58 10.03
C THR A 106 8.46 0.10 9.64
N SER A 107 9.52 -0.67 9.86
CA SER A 107 9.51 -2.13 9.67
C SER A 107 8.51 -2.84 10.59
N SER A 108 8.40 -2.37 11.85
CA SER A 108 7.41 -2.89 12.80
C SER A 108 6.00 -2.66 12.27
N LYS A 109 5.73 -1.45 11.74
CA LYS A 109 4.42 -1.16 11.18
C LYS A 109 4.09 -2.03 9.96
N ALA A 110 5.06 -2.29 9.08
CA ALA A 110 4.87 -3.22 7.97
C ALA A 110 4.45 -4.62 8.43
N GLU A 111 5.01 -5.11 9.53
CA GLU A 111 4.61 -6.38 10.13
C GLU A 111 3.19 -6.32 10.70
N ASP A 112 2.87 -5.26 11.45
CA ASP A 112 1.52 -5.06 12.01
C ASP A 112 0.46 -4.96 10.91
N ASP A 113 0.76 -4.30 9.80
CA ASP A 113 -0.15 -4.16 8.67
C ASP A 113 -0.38 -5.49 7.96
N VAL A 114 0.63 -6.35 7.85
CA VAL A 114 0.44 -7.74 7.36
C VAL A 114 -0.44 -8.53 8.32
N LYS A 115 -0.24 -8.41 9.64
CA LYS A 115 -1.10 -9.08 10.62
C LYS A 115 -2.55 -8.61 10.51
N LYS A 116 -2.80 -7.30 10.40
CA LYS A 116 -4.14 -6.73 10.19
C LYS A 116 -4.80 -7.21 8.90
N LEU A 117 -4.02 -7.34 7.83
CA LEU A 117 -4.51 -7.87 6.56
C LEU A 117 -4.98 -9.33 6.69
N LEU A 118 -4.24 -10.16 7.44
CA LEU A 118 -4.54 -11.57 7.63
C LEU A 118 -5.66 -11.80 8.65
N ASN A 119 -5.72 -10.95 9.69
CA ASN A 119 -6.68 -11.04 10.80
C ASN A 119 -7.48 -9.73 10.96
N PRO A 120 -8.42 -9.43 10.04
CA PRO A 120 -9.17 -8.17 10.04
C PRO A 120 -10.14 -8.00 11.22
N GLN A 121 -10.31 -9.03 12.08
CA GLN A 121 -11.23 -9.01 13.23
C GLN A 121 -10.58 -8.59 14.56
N ASP A 122 -9.25 -8.54 14.64
CA ASP A 122 -8.54 -8.09 15.84
C ASP A 122 -8.52 -6.56 15.86
N LYS A 123 -9.43 -5.97 16.64
CA LYS A 123 -9.49 -4.52 16.93
C LYS A 123 -8.68 -4.16 18.17
#